data_AF-A0A145QZ17-F1
#
_entry.id   AF-A0A145QZ17-F1
#
_cell.length_a   1.000
_cell.length_b   1.000
_cell.length_c   1.000
_cell.angle_alpha   90.00
_cell.angle_beta   90.00
_cell.angle_gamma   90.00
#
_symmetry.space_group_name_H-M   'P 1'
#
loop_
_entity.id
_entity.type
_entity.pdbx_description
1 polymer ?
#
loop_
_entity_poly.entity_id
_entity_poly.type
_entity_poly.pdbx_seq_one_letter_code
_entity_poly.pdbx_strand_id
1 'polypeptide(L)'
;MKKLLMLSFLGLTLSACDDTPQSASTETNANTSQQTESIKSEPDIKAILPENMIKDVPFSKNEKGTVIFNNVLDMFSALSLYDVEDKNIKLVSEKPLHILLHPTIAKSDEEITLKDSRYEFLSALYRIFTNTLTDEITLEVVPIDVQTNKPLPKKYHTKIKATREKALNVLQTFSPAKDFNDLVSFDKQNQYVVLGYSSSNLSSKFYNSPYATNIIKALSTGKIEIPMQDVIDPLNFNLLTIQTKLREIGMNGDFDIRKLESGKNAYTIPLNKVVSIEAVGNDWEKIETVSLQFGMVNDNDIILHTLAGLATTVLVMPDPDKAFKEINAMIDIAGKRMKKEETIKVKKVIDGITLELKVFKNMGGLSYLSYKKIKQEPVNFNE
;
A
#
# COMPACT_ATOMS: atom_id res chain seq x y z
N MET A 1 35.11 25.59 -28.40
CA MET A 1 35.72 24.68 -27.41
C MET A 1 34.61 24.00 -26.63
N LYS A 2 34.55 22.65 -26.69
CA LYS A 2 34.15 21.65 -25.65
C LYS A 2 32.95 22.06 -24.73
N LYS A 3 31.82 21.35 -24.62
CA LYS A 3 31.55 19.91 -24.41
C LYS A 3 30.08 19.62 -24.81
N LEU A 4 29.75 18.64 -25.64
CA LEU A 4 29.51 17.21 -25.33
C LEU A 4 28.35 16.98 -24.33
N LEU A 5 27.19 16.61 -24.86
CA LEU A 5 26.19 15.77 -24.18
C LEU A 5 25.51 14.91 -25.26
N MET A 6 26.09 13.74 -25.48
CA MET A 6 25.50 12.66 -26.28
C MET A 6 24.44 11.96 -25.42
N LEU A 7 23.26 11.78 -26.00
CA LEU A 7 22.24 10.82 -25.59
C LEU A 7 22.82 9.40 -25.63
N SER A 8 22.76 8.68 -24.51
CA SER A 8 22.94 7.23 -24.47
C SER A 8 21.58 6.53 -24.62
N PHE A 9 21.44 5.88 -25.78
CA PHE A 9 20.38 4.93 -26.12
C PHE A 9 20.59 3.59 -25.39
N LEU A 10 19.48 2.91 -25.11
CA LEU A 10 19.42 1.54 -24.62
C LEU A 10 20.20 0.56 -25.50
N GLY A 11 20.84 -0.43 -24.86
CA GLY A 11 21.32 -1.66 -25.48
C GLY A 11 21.28 -2.81 -24.49
N LEU A 12 20.19 -3.58 -24.51
CA LEU A 12 20.13 -4.95 -23.98
C LEU A 12 20.68 -5.89 -25.06
N THR A 13 21.72 -6.65 -24.74
CA THR A 13 22.02 -7.90 -25.45
C THR A 13 22.30 -9.00 -24.44
N LEU A 14 21.38 -9.97 -24.42
CA LEU A 14 21.61 -11.33 -23.92
C LEU A 14 22.61 -12.02 -24.85
N SER A 15 23.56 -12.74 -24.27
CA SER A 15 24.31 -13.81 -24.96
C SER A 15 24.72 -14.84 -23.91
N ALA A 16 23.97 -15.94 -23.88
CA ALA A 16 24.36 -17.23 -23.35
C ALA A 16 25.02 -18.06 -24.46
N CYS A 17 25.54 -19.24 -24.09
CA CYS A 17 26.33 -20.24 -24.85
C CYS A 17 27.85 -20.02 -24.83
N ASP A 18 28.71 -21.04 -24.69
CA ASP A 18 28.59 -22.41 -24.19
C ASP A 18 30.03 -22.96 -24.06
N ASP A 19 30.19 -24.00 -23.25
CA ASP A 19 31.17 -25.10 -23.28
C ASP A 19 32.61 -24.92 -23.81
N THR A 20 33.61 -25.31 -23.00
CA THR A 20 34.23 -26.67 -23.10
C THR A 20 35.29 -26.96 -22.01
N PRO A 21 35.54 -28.26 -21.70
CA PRO A 21 36.30 -28.74 -20.54
C PRO A 21 37.73 -29.19 -20.89
N GLN A 22 38.61 -29.30 -19.89
CA GLN A 22 39.84 -30.09 -20.04
C GLN A 22 40.24 -30.81 -18.75
N SER A 23 40.43 -32.12 -18.88
CA SER A 23 40.73 -33.12 -17.86
C SER A 23 42.24 -33.28 -17.56
N ALA A 24 42.50 -34.16 -16.58
CA ALA A 24 43.75 -34.80 -16.12
C ALA A 24 44.37 -34.13 -14.88
N SER A 25 44.72 -34.85 -13.81
CA SER A 25 45.20 -36.23 -13.72
C SER A 25 44.93 -36.91 -12.35
N THR A 26 44.81 -38.23 -12.46
CA THR A 26 44.84 -39.37 -11.53
C THR A 26 45.69 -39.23 -10.26
N GLU A 27 45.21 -39.75 -9.12
CA GLU A 27 45.86 -40.87 -8.43
C GLU A 27 44.97 -41.56 -7.39
N THR A 28 45.14 -42.87 -7.32
CA THR A 28 44.34 -43.89 -6.64
C THR A 28 44.84 -44.10 -5.21
N ASN A 29 43.96 -44.30 -4.23
CA ASN A 29 44.08 -45.45 -3.32
C ASN A 29 42.82 -45.68 -2.51
N ALA A 30 42.36 -46.93 -2.56
CA ALA A 30 41.30 -47.48 -1.75
C ALA A 30 41.77 -47.69 -0.30
N ASN A 31 40.92 -47.39 0.67
CA ASN A 31 40.81 -48.26 1.83
C ASN A 31 39.41 -48.23 2.43
N THR A 32 38.90 -49.44 2.62
CA THR A 32 37.60 -49.82 3.16
C THR A 32 37.49 -49.47 4.64
N SER A 33 36.33 -48.99 5.08
CA SER A 33 35.74 -49.31 6.40
C SER A 33 34.25 -48.97 6.40
N GLN A 34 33.43 -49.98 6.67
CA GLN A 34 32.01 -49.87 6.97
C GLN A 34 31.82 -49.25 8.37
N GLN A 35 30.88 -48.32 8.52
CA GLN A 35 29.92 -48.36 9.62
C GLN A 35 28.73 -47.42 9.39
N THR A 36 27.55 -48.02 9.52
CA THR A 36 26.24 -47.44 9.77
C THR A 36 26.26 -46.27 10.73
N GLU A 37 25.59 -45.17 10.37
CA GLU A 37 24.69 -44.47 11.28
C GLU A 37 23.64 -43.68 10.49
N SER A 38 22.40 -43.80 10.93
CA SER A 38 21.23 -43.16 10.34
C SER A 38 21.41 -41.66 10.23
N ILE A 39 21.29 -41.11 9.02
CA ILE A 39 20.98 -39.69 8.85
C ILE A 39 19.54 -39.51 9.34
N LYS A 40 19.41 -39.27 10.63
CA LYS A 40 18.24 -38.60 11.18
C LYS A 40 18.35 -37.18 10.62
N SER A 41 17.67 -36.91 9.51
CA SER A 41 17.48 -35.54 9.05
C SER A 41 16.71 -34.83 10.16
N GLU A 42 17.41 -34.10 11.02
CA GLU A 42 16.76 -33.10 11.87
C GLU A 42 15.95 -32.18 10.95
N PRO A 43 14.70 -31.85 11.31
CA PRO A 43 13.98 -30.85 10.56
C PRO A 43 14.82 -29.56 10.62
N ASP A 44 15.00 -28.92 9.47
CA ASP A 44 15.64 -27.62 9.33
C ASP A 44 14.77 -26.58 10.09
N ILE A 45 14.94 -26.51 11.42
CA ILE A 45 14.17 -25.61 12.29
C ILE A 45 14.70 -24.20 12.04
N LYS A 46 13.97 -23.43 11.23
CA LYS A 46 14.29 -22.04 10.96
C LYS A 46 13.88 -21.15 12.15
N ALA A 47 12.66 -21.31 12.69
CA ALA A 47 12.16 -20.45 13.77
C ALA A 47 12.63 -20.84 15.20
N ILE A 48 12.75 -19.84 16.08
CA ILE A 48 13.22 -20.01 17.47
C ILE A 48 12.04 -20.26 18.42
N LEU A 49 12.23 -21.09 19.45
CA LEU A 49 11.24 -21.26 20.54
C LEU A 49 11.38 -20.13 21.58
N PRO A 50 10.28 -19.62 22.15
CA PRO A 50 10.31 -18.57 23.17
C PRO A 50 11.25 -18.86 24.35
N GLU A 51 11.31 -20.11 24.80
CA GLU A 51 12.16 -20.57 25.90
C GLU A 51 13.66 -20.31 25.65
N ASN A 52 14.08 -20.25 24.39
CA ASN A 52 15.47 -20.00 24.03
C ASN A 52 15.81 -18.49 24.01
N MET A 53 14.79 -17.63 23.91
CA MET A 53 14.94 -16.17 23.81
C MET A 53 14.60 -15.45 25.13
N ILE A 54 13.54 -15.86 25.81
CA ILE A 54 13.03 -15.25 27.03
C ILE A 54 13.55 -16.05 28.23
N LYS A 55 14.65 -15.59 28.85
CA LYS A 55 15.32 -16.32 29.95
C LYS A 55 14.95 -15.81 31.33
N ASP A 56 14.79 -14.50 31.47
CA ASP A 56 14.74 -13.85 32.78
C ASP A 56 13.33 -13.39 33.19
N VAL A 57 12.33 -13.67 32.34
CA VAL A 57 10.93 -13.28 32.56
C VAL A 57 10.05 -14.52 32.54
N PRO A 58 9.30 -14.83 33.62
CA PRO A 58 8.40 -15.96 33.63
C PRO A 58 7.22 -15.73 32.69
N PHE A 59 6.89 -16.73 31.89
CA PHE A 59 5.74 -16.71 30.99
C PHE A 59 5.06 -18.07 30.93
N SER A 60 3.82 -18.06 30.46
CA SER A 60 3.05 -19.25 30.09
C SER A 60 2.70 -19.20 28.61
N LYS A 61 2.12 -20.28 28.07
CA LYS A 61 1.56 -20.29 26.72
C LYS A 61 0.06 -20.59 26.80
N ASN A 62 -0.74 -19.91 25.99
CA ASN A 62 -2.14 -20.26 25.84
C ASN A 62 -2.31 -21.50 24.93
N GLU A 63 -3.55 -21.90 24.67
CA GLU A 63 -3.88 -23.09 23.86
C GLU A 63 -3.32 -23.06 22.44
N LYS A 64 -3.14 -21.87 21.85
CA LYS A 64 -2.55 -21.70 20.51
C LYS A 64 -1.02 -21.60 20.55
N GLY A 65 -0.40 -21.62 21.72
CA GLY A 65 1.04 -21.49 21.90
C GLY A 65 1.55 -20.04 21.99
N THR A 66 0.66 -19.05 22.06
CA THR A 66 1.02 -17.64 22.25
C THR A 66 1.57 -17.42 23.65
N VAL A 67 2.68 -16.70 23.76
CA VAL A 67 3.31 -16.32 25.03
C VAL A 67 2.43 -15.35 25.80
N ILE A 68 2.16 -15.67 27.07
CA ILE A 68 1.38 -14.88 28.02
C ILE A 68 2.23 -14.57 29.25
N PHE A 69 2.41 -13.29 29.52
CA PHE A 69 3.10 -12.75 30.68
C PHE A 69 2.13 -12.47 31.84
N ASN A 70 2.67 -12.51 33.06
CA ASN A 70 1.91 -12.26 34.27
C ASN A 70 1.47 -10.80 34.41
N ASN A 71 2.29 -9.85 33.92
CA ASN A 71 1.99 -8.42 33.97
C ASN A 71 2.55 -7.68 32.74
N VAL A 72 2.12 -6.43 32.57
CA VAL A 72 2.46 -5.60 31.39
C VAL A 72 3.93 -5.13 31.39
N LEU A 73 4.54 -4.91 32.55
CA LEU A 73 5.94 -4.48 32.63
C LEU A 73 6.88 -5.61 32.20
N ASP A 74 6.65 -6.83 32.70
CA ASP A 74 7.35 -8.04 32.30
C ASP A 74 7.27 -8.26 30.79
N MET A 75 6.07 -8.08 30.21
CA MET A 75 5.84 -8.18 28.77
C MET A 75 6.68 -7.17 27.99
N PHE A 76 6.68 -5.90 28.38
CA PHE A 76 7.43 -4.86 27.65
C PHE A 76 8.95 -5.02 27.78
N SER A 77 9.43 -5.43 28.95
CA SER A 77 10.84 -5.72 29.19
C SER A 77 11.30 -6.92 28.35
N ALA A 78 10.55 -8.03 28.37
CA ALA A 78 10.85 -9.21 27.56
C ALA A 78 10.88 -8.89 26.06
N LEU A 79 9.96 -8.05 25.58
CA LEU A 79 9.88 -7.63 24.18
C LEU A 79 10.95 -6.60 23.81
N SER A 80 11.76 -6.14 24.76
CA SER A 80 12.75 -5.08 24.59
C SER A 80 12.14 -3.82 23.95
N LEU A 81 10.90 -3.50 24.31
CA LEU A 81 10.16 -2.35 23.76
C LEU A 81 10.24 -1.14 24.68
N TYR A 82 9.99 -1.35 25.97
CA TYR A 82 10.04 -0.31 26.98
C TYR A 82 10.61 -0.87 28.28
N ASP A 83 11.41 -0.04 28.95
CA ASP A 83 12.10 -0.33 30.19
C ASP A 83 11.88 0.81 31.21
N VAL A 84 11.63 0.43 32.45
CA VAL A 84 11.50 1.34 33.58
C VAL A 84 12.84 2.04 33.84
N GLU A 85 13.96 1.35 33.64
CA GLU A 85 15.31 1.91 33.81
C GLU A 85 15.59 3.04 32.81
N ASP A 86 15.16 2.86 31.56
CA ASP A 86 15.24 3.87 30.50
C ASP A 86 14.20 4.99 30.64
N LYS A 87 13.30 4.89 31.65
CA LYS A 87 12.22 5.84 31.94
C LYS A 87 11.27 6.06 30.76
N ASN A 88 11.18 5.10 29.85
CA ASN A 88 10.30 5.16 28.68
C ASN A 88 8.93 4.47 28.93
N ILE A 89 8.75 3.86 30.11
CA ILE A 89 7.48 3.35 30.63
C ILE A 89 7.29 3.72 32.11
N LYS A 90 6.04 3.98 32.50
CA LYS A 90 5.63 4.19 33.88
C LYS A 90 4.31 3.51 34.17
N LEU A 91 4.29 2.69 35.21
CA LEU A 91 3.06 2.21 35.84
C LEU A 91 2.47 3.33 36.69
N VAL A 92 1.36 3.92 36.25
CA VAL A 92 0.68 5.02 36.95
C VAL A 92 -0.27 4.47 38.02
N SER A 93 -0.92 3.35 37.75
CA SER A 93 -1.82 2.65 38.68
C SER A 93 -1.93 1.17 38.28
N GLU A 94 -2.00 0.26 39.25
CA GLU A 94 -2.24 -1.17 39.02
C GLU A 94 -3.72 -1.51 38.86
N LYS A 95 -4.60 -0.83 39.63
CA LYS A 95 -6.05 -1.12 39.66
C LYS A 95 -6.87 0.17 39.79
N PRO A 96 -7.56 0.62 38.73
CA PRO A 96 -7.50 0.09 37.36
C PRO A 96 -6.11 0.27 36.75
N LEU A 97 -5.74 -0.62 35.81
CA LEU A 97 -4.41 -0.58 35.20
C LEU A 97 -4.26 0.67 34.34
N HIS A 98 -3.19 1.42 34.58
CA HIS A 98 -2.83 2.62 33.84
C HIS A 98 -1.33 2.65 33.56
N ILE A 99 -0.99 2.63 32.27
CA ILE A 99 0.39 2.66 31.77
C ILE A 99 0.61 3.95 30.98
N LEU A 100 1.73 4.61 31.25
CA LEU A 100 2.24 5.74 30.48
C LEU A 100 3.50 5.31 29.73
N LEU A 101 3.55 5.55 28.43
CA LEU A 101 4.69 5.27 27.55
C LEU A 101 5.25 6.56 26.96
N HIS A 102 6.57 6.59 26.82
CA HIS A 102 7.35 7.67 26.24
C HIS A 102 8.20 7.15 25.08
N PRO A 103 7.58 6.71 23.97
CA PRO A 103 8.34 6.24 22.81
C PRO A 103 9.16 7.37 22.21
N THR A 104 10.37 7.05 21.76
CA THR A 104 11.25 8.00 21.08
C THR A 104 10.93 8.02 19.59
N ILE A 105 10.56 9.18 19.05
CA ILE A 105 10.16 9.36 17.65
C ILE A 105 11.03 10.45 17.02
N ALA A 106 11.47 10.21 15.78
CA ALA A 106 12.14 11.22 14.98
C ALA A 106 11.11 12.21 14.41
N LYS A 107 11.09 13.43 14.92
CA LYS A 107 10.19 14.46 14.41
C LYS A 107 10.56 14.83 12.97
N SER A 108 9.65 14.58 12.04
CA SER A 108 9.74 14.96 10.62
C SER A 108 8.63 15.97 10.29
N ASP A 109 8.02 15.87 9.12
CA ASP A 109 6.72 16.47 8.83
C ASP A 109 5.61 15.90 9.73
N GLU A 110 4.50 16.62 9.75
CA GLU A 110 3.37 16.33 10.63
C GLU A 110 2.71 14.98 10.34
N GLU A 111 2.63 14.57 9.07
CA GLU A 111 1.94 13.34 8.67
C GLU A 111 2.72 12.11 9.14
N ILE A 112 4.03 12.09 8.89
CA ILE A 112 4.92 11.01 9.35
C ILE A 112 4.94 10.94 10.87
N THR A 113 5.14 12.08 11.55
CA THR A 113 5.20 12.12 13.02
C THR A 113 3.90 11.61 13.65
N LEU A 114 2.75 11.95 13.06
CA LEU A 114 1.44 11.48 13.51
C LEU A 114 1.22 9.99 13.25
N LYS A 115 1.67 9.49 12.09
CA LYS A 115 1.64 8.06 11.77
C LYS A 115 2.44 7.25 12.78
N ASP A 116 3.68 7.64 13.05
CA ASP A 116 4.56 6.92 13.98
C ASP A 116 4.00 6.94 15.41
N SER A 117 3.48 8.09 15.87
CA SER A 117 2.87 8.21 17.20
C SER A 117 1.66 7.28 17.38
N ARG A 118 0.87 7.09 16.30
CA ARG A 118 -0.29 6.20 16.31
C ARG A 118 0.10 4.73 16.21
N TYR A 119 1.14 4.43 15.44
CA TYR A 119 1.73 3.09 15.36
C TYR A 119 2.16 2.63 16.77
N GLU A 120 2.90 3.45 17.51
CA GLU A 120 3.34 3.14 18.86
C GLU A 120 2.15 2.84 19.79
N PHE A 121 1.12 3.68 19.76
CA PHE A 121 -0.09 3.46 20.55
C PHE A 121 -0.81 2.15 20.20
N LEU A 122 -1.04 1.87 18.91
CA LEU A 122 -1.74 0.65 18.48
C LEU A 122 -0.92 -0.60 18.78
N SER A 123 0.37 -0.59 18.44
CA SER A 123 1.30 -1.71 18.71
C SER A 123 1.33 -2.03 20.21
N ALA A 124 1.51 -1.03 21.07
CA ALA A 124 1.53 -1.23 22.52
C ALA A 124 0.19 -1.79 23.04
N LEU A 125 -0.94 -1.17 22.68
CA LEU A 125 -2.25 -1.60 23.17
C LEU A 125 -2.57 -3.05 22.80
N TYR A 126 -2.35 -3.41 21.54
CA TYR A 126 -2.70 -4.75 21.06
C TYR A 126 -1.70 -5.81 21.54
N ARG A 127 -0.42 -5.49 21.72
CA ARG A 127 0.54 -6.39 22.39
C ARG A 127 0.12 -6.69 23.82
N ILE A 128 -0.34 -5.68 24.57
CA ILE A 128 -0.85 -5.88 25.94
C ILE A 128 -2.01 -6.89 25.95
N PHE A 129 -3.00 -6.74 25.07
CA PHE A 129 -4.13 -7.68 25.02
C PHE A 129 -3.77 -9.05 24.46
N THR A 130 -2.76 -9.13 23.60
CA THR A 130 -2.26 -10.37 22.99
C THR A 130 -1.44 -11.20 23.97
N ASN A 131 -0.59 -10.55 24.76
CA ASN A 131 0.45 -11.20 25.57
C ASN A 131 0.22 -11.09 27.07
N THR A 132 -0.93 -10.59 27.54
CA THR A 132 -1.33 -10.61 28.95
C THR A 132 -2.81 -10.99 29.08
N LEU A 133 -3.27 -11.28 30.30
CA LEU A 133 -4.68 -11.53 30.62
C LEU A 133 -5.44 -10.27 31.10
N THR A 134 -4.88 -9.08 30.92
CA THR A 134 -5.49 -7.79 31.34
C THR A 134 -6.83 -7.50 30.64
N ASP A 135 -7.94 -7.40 31.39
CA ASP A 135 -9.27 -7.15 30.81
C ASP A 135 -9.53 -5.69 30.43
N GLU A 136 -8.89 -4.74 31.13
CA GLU A 136 -9.07 -3.31 30.93
C GLU A 136 -7.75 -2.57 31.21
N ILE A 137 -7.46 -1.57 30.38
CA ILE A 137 -6.28 -0.72 30.54
C ILE A 137 -6.59 0.73 30.14
N THR A 138 -6.01 1.68 30.88
CA THR A 138 -5.76 3.03 30.39
C THR A 138 -4.34 3.10 29.86
N LEU A 139 -4.20 3.32 28.55
CA LEU A 139 -2.90 3.52 27.92
C LEU A 139 -2.74 4.98 27.54
N GLU A 140 -1.66 5.59 28.01
CA GLU A 140 -1.25 6.94 27.65
C GLU A 140 0.10 6.88 26.92
N VAL A 141 0.19 7.50 25.75
CA VAL A 141 1.40 7.59 24.94
C VAL A 141 1.73 9.07 24.75
N VAL A 142 2.89 9.47 25.26
CA VAL A 142 3.45 10.82 25.19
C VAL A 142 4.82 10.72 24.53
N PRO A 143 4.90 10.75 23.19
CA PRO A 143 6.16 10.54 22.49
C PRO A 143 7.18 11.64 22.78
N ILE A 144 8.44 11.26 22.78
CA ILE A 144 9.60 12.13 22.97
C ILE A 144 10.32 12.30 21.64
N ASP A 145 10.68 13.54 21.31
CA ASP A 145 11.51 13.82 20.14
C ASP A 145 12.95 13.35 20.36
N VAL A 146 13.43 12.46 19.50
CA VAL A 146 14.80 11.92 19.57
C VAL A 146 15.88 13.00 19.55
N GLN A 147 15.64 14.14 18.89
CA GLN A 147 16.64 15.20 18.75
C GLN A 147 16.72 16.10 19.98
N THR A 148 15.57 16.43 20.56
CA THR A 148 15.49 17.40 21.66
C THR A 148 15.30 16.76 23.03
N ASN A 149 15.01 15.46 23.07
CA ASN A 149 14.63 14.70 24.26
C ASN A 149 13.47 15.34 25.05
N LYS A 150 12.57 16.04 24.33
CA LYS A 150 11.40 16.71 24.90
C LYS A 150 10.12 16.06 24.39
N PRO A 151 9.03 16.09 25.17
CA PRO A 151 7.73 15.64 24.69
C PRO A 151 7.30 16.38 23.42
N LEU A 152 6.78 15.62 22.46
CA LEU A 152 6.14 16.18 21.28
C LEU A 152 4.89 17.00 21.65
N PRO A 153 4.41 17.89 20.77
CA PRO A 153 3.14 18.61 20.99
C PRO A 153 1.95 17.68 21.26
N LYS A 154 0.96 18.16 22.05
CA LYS A 154 -0.22 17.38 22.49
C LYS A 154 -1.00 16.67 21.38
N LYS A 155 -0.97 17.19 20.14
CA LYS A 155 -1.66 16.56 19.00
C LYS A 155 -1.13 15.17 18.65
N TYR A 156 0.07 14.83 19.10
CA TYR A 156 0.70 13.51 18.92
C TYR A 156 0.50 12.60 20.15
N HIS A 157 -0.13 13.11 21.22
CA HIS A 157 -0.39 12.33 22.43
C HIS A 157 -1.68 11.54 22.25
N THR A 158 -1.71 10.32 22.77
CA THR A 158 -2.93 9.50 22.77
C THR A 158 -3.16 8.94 24.16
N LYS A 159 -4.37 9.13 24.70
CA LYS A 159 -4.79 8.55 25.97
C LYS A 159 -6.15 7.90 25.82
N ILE A 160 -6.23 6.59 26.00
CA ILE A 160 -7.46 5.84 25.83
C ILE A 160 -7.60 4.80 26.95
N LYS A 161 -8.81 4.70 27.48
CA LYS A 161 -9.27 3.59 28.29
C LYS A 161 -9.97 2.56 27.38
N ALA A 162 -9.45 1.34 27.33
CA ALA A 162 -9.97 0.27 26.48
C ALA A 162 -10.13 -1.03 27.26
N THR A 163 -11.17 -1.79 26.92
CA THR A 163 -11.37 -3.17 27.39
C THR A 163 -10.92 -4.15 26.32
N ARG A 164 -10.58 -5.38 26.73
CA ARG A 164 -10.21 -6.48 25.83
C ARG A 164 -11.30 -6.74 24.79
N GLU A 165 -12.56 -6.79 25.21
CA GLU A 165 -13.71 -7.01 24.32
C GLU A 165 -13.82 -5.91 23.25
N LYS A 166 -13.70 -4.65 23.66
CA LYS A 166 -13.75 -3.51 22.74
C LYS A 166 -12.60 -3.54 21.74
N ALA A 167 -11.38 -3.82 22.21
CA ALA A 167 -10.23 -3.95 21.34
C ALA A 167 -10.38 -5.11 20.36
N LEU A 168 -10.92 -6.25 20.79
CA LEU A 168 -11.18 -7.39 19.91
C LEU A 168 -12.17 -7.05 18.80
N ASN A 169 -13.29 -6.40 19.15
CA ASN A 169 -14.29 -5.98 18.17
C ASN A 169 -13.70 -5.00 17.13
N VAL A 170 -12.88 -4.04 17.58
CA VAL A 170 -12.19 -3.11 16.67
C VAL A 170 -11.20 -3.86 15.77
N LEU A 171 -10.42 -4.80 16.32
CA LEU A 171 -9.50 -5.61 15.54
C LEU A 171 -10.20 -6.42 14.44
N GLN A 172 -11.28 -7.12 14.79
CA GLN A 172 -12.08 -7.91 13.85
C GLN A 172 -12.78 -7.06 12.78
N THR A 173 -13.01 -5.78 13.07
CA THR A 173 -13.64 -4.87 12.11
C THR A 173 -12.66 -4.28 11.12
N PHE A 174 -11.46 -3.93 11.58
CA PHE A 174 -10.45 -3.22 10.79
C PHE A 174 -9.33 -4.15 10.28
N SER A 175 -9.52 -5.46 10.38
CA SER A 175 -8.58 -6.47 9.89
C SER A 175 -9.27 -7.84 9.73
N PRO A 176 -8.66 -8.80 9.00
CA PRO A 176 -9.16 -10.17 8.91
C PRO A 176 -8.91 -11.02 10.18
N ALA A 177 -8.36 -10.45 11.26
CA ALA A 177 -8.10 -11.19 12.50
C ALA A 177 -9.40 -11.64 13.15
N LYS A 178 -9.42 -12.89 13.63
CA LYS A 178 -10.51 -13.48 14.41
C LYS A 178 -10.27 -13.28 15.90
N ASP A 179 -9.02 -13.34 16.33
CA ASP A 179 -8.64 -13.04 17.71
C ASP A 179 -7.22 -12.49 17.81
N PHE A 180 -6.81 -12.10 19.02
CA PHE A 180 -5.50 -11.52 19.27
C PHE A 180 -4.33 -12.44 18.88
N ASN A 181 -4.53 -13.77 18.84
CA ASN A 181 -3.44 -14.67 18.44
C ASN A 181 -3.09 -14.57 16.96
N ASP A 182 -4.00 -14.05 16.12
CA ASP A 182 -3.70 -13.81 14.70
C ASP A 182 -2.69 -12.65 14.52
N LEU A 183 -2.42 -11.89 15.58
CA LEU A 183 -1.37 -10.86 15.63
C LEU A 183 0.03 -11.45 15.90
N VAL A 184 0.12 -12.77 16.11
CA VAL A 184 1.36 -13.47 16.48
C VAL A 184 1.78 -14.43 15.37
N SER A 185 3.08 -14.52 15.11
CA SER A 185 3.63 -15.41 14.10
C SER A 185 3.87 -16.82 14.64
N PHE A 186 3.43 -17.80 13.86
CA PHE A 186 3.71 -19.23 14.04
C PHE A 186 4.39 -19.85 12.82
N ASP A 187 4.98 -19.00 11.96
CA ASP A 187 5.67 -19.44 10.75
C ASP A 187 7.01 -20.12 11.11
N LYS A 188 6.99 -21.45 11.08
CA LYS A 188 8.17 -22.29 11.38
C LYS A 188 9.29 -22.16 10.34
N GLN A 189 9.01 -21.59 9.17
CA GLN A 189 9.98 -21.45 8.08
C GLN A 189 10.74 -20.11 8.13
N ASN A 190 10.33 -19.18 8.99
CA ASN A 190 10.98 -17.87 9.09
C ASN A 190 12.06 -17.88 10.19
N GLN A 191 13.32 -17.72 9.79
CA GLN A 191 14.46 -17.83 10.70
C GLN A 191 14.61 -16.69 11.72
N TYR A 192 13.87 -15.59 11.53
CA TYR A 192 13.89 -14.43 12.41
C TYR A 192 12.65 -14.36 13.31
N VAL A 193 11.79 -15.38 13.28
CA VAL A 193 10.58 -15.46 14.08
C VAL A 193 10.83 -16.29 15.32
N VAL A 194 10.33 -15.79 16.45
CA VAL A 194 10.14 -16.56 17.67
C VAL A 194 8.67 -16.96 17.75
N LEU A 195 8.42 -18.27 17.70
CA LEU A 195 7.08 -18.83 17.55
C LEU A 195 6.19 -18.46 18.74
N GLY A 196 4.99 -17.93 18.48
CA GLY A 196 4.07 -17.54 19.54
C GLY A 196 4.48 -16.26 20.29
N TYR A 197 5.51 -15.56 19.81
CA TYR A 197 6.05 -14.36 20.44
C TYR A 197 6.22 -13.18 19.48
N SER A 198 6.81 -13.42 18.31
CA SER A 198 6.99 -12.38 17.30
C SER A 198 5.67 -11.95 16.67
N SER A 199 5.60 -10.68 16.27
CA SER A 199 4.49 -10.12 15.51
C SER A 199 4.25 -10.84 14.18
N SER A 200 2.98 -11.04 13.81
CA SER A 200 2.60 -11.51 12.48
C SER A 200 2.63 -10.37 11.45
N ASN A 201 2.67 -10.71 10.16
CA ASN A 201 2.49 -9.73 9.07
C ASN A 201 1.17 -8.97 9.18
N LEU A 202 0.13 -9.63 9.69
CA LEU A 202 -1.17 -9.02 9.93
C LEU A 202 -1.07 -7.90 10.97
N SER A 203 -0.37 -8.15 12.08
CA SER A 203 -0.16 -7.13 13.12
C SER A 203 0.59 -5.91 12.57
N SER A 204 1.66 -6.11 11.79
CA SER A 204 2.41 -5.03 11.18
C SER A 204 1.54 -4.19 10.23
N LYS A 205 0.70 -4.82 9.40
CA LYS A 205 -0.25 -4.12 8.53
C LYS A 205 -1.29 -3.33 9.33
N PHE A 206 -1.82 -3.92 10.39
CA PHE A 206 -2.83 -3.30 11.23
C PHE A 206 -2.29 -2.08 11.98
N TYR A 207 -1.10 -2.17 12.58
CA TYR A 207 -0.48 -1.04 13.30
C TYR A 207 -0.07 0.10 12.36
N ASN A 208 0.32 -0.23 11.12
CA ASN A 208 0.68 0.75 10.08
C ASN A 208 -0.51 1.18 9.21
N SER A 209 -1.73 0.83 9.59
CA SER A 209 -2.93 1.06 8.78
C SER A 209 -3.14 2.55 8.48
N PRO A 210 -3.45 2.94 7.22
CA PRO A 210 -3.86 4.31 6.93
C PRO A 210 -5.14 4.72 7.68
N TYR A 211 -5.86 3.75 8.24
CA TYR A 211 -7.08 3.94 9.03
C TYR A 211 -6.83 4.00 10.54
N ALA A 212 -5.57 4.18 10.98
CA ALA A 212 -5.22 4.28 12.41
C ALA A 212 -6.05 5.34 13.16
N THR A 213 -6.41 6.44 12.51
CA THR A 213 -7.32 7.46 13.09
C THR A 213 -8.70 6.87 13.43
N ASN A 214 -9.30 6.13 12.49
CA ASN A 214 -10.60 5.48 12.68
C ASN A 214 -10.53 4.42 13.78
N ILE A 215 -9.45 3.62 13.78
CA ILE A 215 -9.20 2.59 14.81
C ILE A 215 -9.11 3.23 16.20
N ILE A 216 -8.30 4.27 16.37
CA ILE A 216 -8.13 4.99 17.65
C ILE A 216 -9.44 5.67 18.07
N LYS A 217 -10.20 6.26 17.14
CA LYS A 217 -11.51 6.85 17.42
C LYS A 217 -12.51 5.78 17.89
N ALA A 218 -12.52 4.60 17.26
CA ALA A 218 -13.37 3.48 17.67
C ALA A 218 -12.98 2.95 19.06
N LEU A 219 -11.68 2.83 19.33
CA LEU A 219 -11.15 2.46 20.66
C LEU A 219 -11.48 3.49 21.74
N SER A 220 -11.53 4.78 21.41
CA SER A 220 -11.88 5.84 22.35
C SER A 220 -13.40 5.88 22.60
N THR A 221 -14.20 5.93 21.53
CA THR A 221 -15.65 6.22 21.62
C THR A 221 -16.53 4.99 21.73
N GLY A 222 -16.04 3.82 21.32
CA GLY A 222 -16.85 2.60 21.16
C GLY A 222 -17.77 2.61 19.95
N LYS A 223 -17.74 3.66 19.13
CA LYS A 223 -18.47 3.72 17.87
C LYS A 223 -17.55 3.36 16.73
N ILE A 224 -17.95 2.34 15.98
CA ILE A 224 -17.24 1.88 14.78
C ILE A 224 -17.80 2.64 13.58
N GLU A 225 -16.94 3.40 12.92
CA GLU A 225 -17.22 4.07 11.65
C GLU A 225 -16.29 3.50 10.59
N ILE A 226 -16.86 2.73 9.66
CA ILE A 226 -16.11 2.15 8.54
C ILE A 226 -15.76 3.28 7.55
N PRO A 227 -14.47 3.52 7.25
CA PRO A 227 -14.08 4.49 6.25
C PRO A 227 -14.56 4.08 4.86
N MET A 228 -14.86 5.06 4.02
CA MET A 228 -15.18 4.85 2.61
C MET A 228 -13.90 4.94 1.76
N GLN A 229 -13.89 4.24 0.64
CA GLN A 229 -12.83 4.29 -0.37
C GLN A 229 -13.39 4.51 -1.77
N ASP A 230 -12.59 5.18 -2.60
CA ASP A 230 -12.83 5.33 -4.03
C ASP A 230 -12.57 3.99 -4.74
N VAL A 231 -13.60 3.39 -5.33
CA VAL A 231 -13.50 2.20 -6.17
C VAL A 231 -13.86 2.58 -7.61
N ILE A 232 -13.10 2.06 -8.58
CA ILE A 232 -13.38 2.27 -10.00
C ILE A 232 -14.47 1.28 -10.42
N ASP A 233 -15.60 1.82 -10.87
CA ASP A 233 -16.72 1.07 -11.42
C ASP A 233 -16.59 1.03 -12.96
N PRO A 234 -16.90 -0.08 -13.64
CA PRO A 234 -16.83 -0.13 -15.09
C PRO A 234 -17.68 0.95 -15.78
N LEU A 235 -17.11 1.54 -16.83
CA LEU A 235 -17.80 2.33 -17.83
C LEU A 235 -18.59 1.32 -18.67
N ASN A 236 -19.91 1.23 -18.46
CA ASN A 236 -20.82 0.36 -19.21
C ASN A 236 -20.85 0.76 -20.69
N PHE A 237 -19.82 0.39 -21.45
CA PHE A 237 -19.56 0.87 -22.79
C PHE A 237 -18.83 -0.19 -23.61
N ASN A 238 -19.25 -0.36 -24.87
CA ASN A 238 -18.58 -1.25 -25.81
C ASN A 238 -17.43 -0.52 -26.53
N LEU A 239 -16.19 -0.91 -26.22
CA LEU A 239 -14.98 -0.30 -26.76
C LEU A 239 -14.93 -0.30 -28.30
N LEU A 240 -15.51 -1.29 -28.96
CA LEU A 240 -15.56 -1.37 -30.43
C LEU A 240 -16.28 -0.16 -31.05
N THR A 241 -17.19 0.48 -30.30
CA THR A 241 -17.90 1.68 -30.75
C THR A 241 -16.93 2.82 -31.09
N ILE A 242 -15.84 2.97 -30.31
CA ILE A 242 -14.79 3.97 -30.60
C ILE A 242 -14.13 3.65 -31.93
N GLN A 243 -13.69 2.40 -32.12
CA GLN A 243 -13.02 1.99 -33.35
C GLN A 243 -13.92 2.14 -34.58
N THR A 244 -15.19 1.73 -34.49
CA THR A 244 -16.16 1.88 -35.57
C THR A 244 -16.33 3.35 -35.95
N LYS A 245 -16.47 4.24 -34.95
CA LYS A 245 -16.66 5.67 -35.19
C LYS A 245 -15.42 6.36 -35.76
N LEU A 246 -14.23 5.94 -35.35
CA LEU A 246 -12.98 6.40 -35.97
C LEU A 246 -12.91 6.00 -37.45
N ARG A 247 -13.26 4.75 -37.79
CA ARG A 247 -13.26 4.29 -39.18
C ARG A 247 -14.26 5.03 -40.05
N GLU A 248 -15.45 5.36 -39.52
CA GLU A 248 -16.46 6.17 -40.23
C GLU A 248 -15.94 7.56 -40.66
N ILE A 249 -15.02 8.15 -39.88
CA ILE A 249 -14.38 9.45 -40.19
C ILE A 249 -13.03 9.30 -40.89
N GLY A 250 -12.71 8.11 -41.41
CA GLY A 250 -11.49 7.84 -42.17
C GLY A 250 -10.23 7.66 -41.32
N MET A 251 -10.36 7.52 -39.99
CA MET A 251 -9.24 7.21 -39.10
C MET A 251 -9.16 5.70 -38.87
N ASN A 252 -8.12 5.08 -39.43
CA ASN A 252 -7.85 3.67 -39.24
C ASN A 252 -6.85 3.48 -38.09
N GLY A 253 -7.25 2.69 -37.10
CA GLY A 253 -6.38 2.24 -36.02
C GLY A 253 -6.89 0.92 -35.48
N ASP A 254 -5.98 -0.05 -35.35
CA ASP A 254 -6.26 -1.31 -34.69
C ASP A 254 -5.89 -1.22 -33.20
N PHE A 255 -6.46 -2.13 -32.41
CA PHE A 255 -6.13 -2.19 -30.99
C PHE A 255 -4.78 -2.87 -30.80
N ASP A 256 -3.85 -2.14 -30.21
CA ASP A 256 -2.69 -2.72 -29.56
C ASP A 256 -3.09 -3.14 -28.15
N ILE A 257 -2.99 -4.44 -27.87
CA ILE A 257 -3.38 -5.01 -26.58
C ILE A 257 -2.13 -5.33 -25.76
N ARG A 258 -2.08 -4.82 -24.52
CA ARG A 258 -0.98 -5.08 -23.58
C ARG A 258 -1.52 -5.44 -22.20
N LYS A 259 -1.00 -6.53 -21.63
CA LYS A 259 -1.28 -6.88 -20.23
C LYS A 259 -0.48 -5.99 -19.28
N LEU A 260 -1.15 -5.43 -18.29
CA LEU A 260 -0.58 -4.59 -17.24
C LEU A 260 -0.12 -5.44 -16.04
N GLU A 261 0.78 -4.91 -15.23
CA GLU A 261 1.23 -5.55 -13.97
C GLU A 261 0.07 -5.79 -13.00
N SER A 262 -0.98 -4.96 -13.09
CA SER A 262 -2.22 -5.15 -12.34
C SER A 262 -3.05 -6.37 -12.78
N GLY A 263 -2.61 -7.10 -13.81
CA GLY A 263 -3.35 -8.21 -14.41
C GLY A 263 -4.39 -7.80 -15.45
N LYS A 264 -4.70 -6.51 -15.56
CA LYS A 264 -5.66 -5.92 -16.51
C LYS A 264 -5.09 -5.81 -17.92
N ASN A 265 -5.95 -5.56 -18.90
CA ASN A 265 -5.56 -5.28 -20.28
C ASN A 265 -5.67 -3.78 -20.56
N ALA A 266 -4.66 -3.24 -21.23
CA ALA A 266 -4.71 -1.95 -21.89
C ALA A 266 -4.95 -2.17 -23.39
N TYR A 267 -5.91 -1.43 -23.95
CA TYR A 267 -6.29 -1.45 -25.35
C TYR A 267 -6.02 -0.06 -25.93
N THR A 268 -5.02 0.05 -26.79
CA THR A 268 -4.57 1.33 -27.33
C THR A 268 -4.90 1.43 -28.80
N ILE A 269 -5.52 2.55 -29.21
CA ILE A 269 -5.67 2.93 -30.61
C ILE A 269 -4.77 4.14 -30.86
N PRO A 270 -3.60 3.97 -31.50
CA PRO A 270 -2.78 5.10 -31.93
C PRO A 270 -3.47 5.81 -33.09
N LEU A 271 -3.73 7.11 -32.95
CA LEU A 271 -4.27 7.94 -34.02
C LEU A 271 -3.13 8.60 -34.81
N ASN A 272 -2.09 9.06 -34.10
CA ASN A 272 -0.81 9.44 -34.69
C ASN A 272 0.31 9.29 -33.64
N LYS A 273 1.47 9.94 -33.85
CA LYS A 273 2.62 9.86 -32.93
C LYS A 273 2.38 10.47 -31.54
N VAL A 274 1.41 11.36 -31.39
CA VAL A 274 1.18 12.14 -30.15
C VAL A 274 -0.24 11.93 -29.61
N VAL A 275 -1.18 11.54 -30.46
CA VAL A 275 -2.58 11.32 -30.14
C VAL A 275 -2.89 9.82 -30.11
N SER A 276 -3.41 9.35 -28.99
CA SER A 276 -3.82 7.95 -28.82
C SER A 276 -5.00 7.85 -27.86
N ILE A 277 -5.85 6.86 -28.08
CA ILE A 277 -6.91 6.48 -27.15
C ILE A 277 -6.45 5.22 -26.43
N GLU A 278 -6.54 5.20 -25.11
CA GLU A 278 -6.26 4.03 -24.28
C GLU A 278 -7.48 3.69 -23.44
N ALA A 279 -7.90 2.43 -23.47
CA ALA A 279 -8.90 1.88 -22.55
C ALA A 279 -8.24 0.82 -21.66
N VAL A 280 -8.59 0.80 -20.37
CA VAL A 280 -8.09 -0.20 -19.41
C VAL A 280 -9.26 -0.92 -18.77
N GLY A 281 -9.19 -2.25 -18.74
CA GLY A 281 -10.23 -3.11 -18.18
C GLY A 281 -9.76 -4.54 -18.00
N ASN A 282 -10.58 -5.36 -17.33
CA ASN A 282 -10.30 -6.81 -17.20
C ASN A 282 -10.44 -7.51 -18.55
N ASP A 283 -11.44 -7.12 -19.32
CA ASP A 283 -11.74 -7.56 -20.67
C ASP A 283 -12.35 -6.37 -21.46
N TRP A 284 -12.72 -6.61 -22.71
CA TRP A 284 -13.26 -5.58 -23.62
C TRP A 284 -14.72 -5.17 -23.29
N GLU A 285 -15.41 -5.93 -22.43
CA GLU A 285 -16.77 -5.65 -21.95
C GLU A 285 -16.77 -4.90 -20.61
N LYS A 286 -15.69 -5.03 -19.82
CA LYS A 286 -15.50 -4.41 -18.50
C LYS A 286 -14.38 -3.40 -18.51
N ILE A 287 -14.57 -2.34 -19.30
CA ILE A 287 -13.67 -1.20 -19.36
C ILE A 287 -13.88 -0.33 -18.12
N GLU A 288 -12.82 -0.07 -17.37
CA GLU A 288 -12.85 0.74 -16.15
C GLU A 288 -12.50 2.21 -16.43
N THR A 289 -11.60 2.42 -17.39
CA THR A 289 -11.13 3.76 -17.73
C THR A 289 -10.93 3.87 -19.22
N VAL A 290 -11.32 5.00 -19.79
CA VAL A 290 -10.93 5.41 -21.15
C VAL A 290 -10.15 6.71 -21.02
N SER A 291 -9.10 6.88 -21.81
CA SER A 291 -8.27 8.08 -21.82
C SER A 291 -7.90 8.47 -23.25
N LEU A 292 -7.85 9.77 -23.51
CA LEU A 292 -7.28 10.36 -24.71
C LEU A 292 -5.97 11.06 -24.34
N GLN A 293 -4.87 10.62 -24.92
CA GLN A 293 -3.63 11.37 -24.96
C GLN A 293 -3.64 12.27 -26.20
N PHE A 294 -3.20 13.53 -26.04
CA PHE A 294 -3.07 14.46 -27.16
C PHE A 294 -2.11 15.61 -26.83
N GLY A 295 -1.68 16.37 -27.84
CA GLY A 295 -0.89 17.59 -27.66
C GLY A 295 -1.74 18.85 -27.75
N MET A 296 -1.64 19.76 -26.78
CA MET A 296 -2.19 21.12 -26.89
C MET A 296 -1.23 22.02 -27.68
N VAL A 297 -1.14 21.77 -28.99
CA VAL A 297 -0.23 22.44 -29.91
C VAL A 297 -0.96 22.92 -31.17
N ASN A 298 -0.37 23.91 -31.86
CA ASN A 298 -0.91 24.43 -33.11
C ASN A 298 -0.32 23.66 -34.32
N ASP A 299 -0.65 22.37 -34.41
CA ASP A 299 -0.29 21.51 -35.53
C ASP A 299 -1.57 20.90 -36.11
N ASN A 300 -1.78 21.06 -37.42
CA ASN A 300 -3.04 20.69 -38.07
C ASN A 300 -3.35 19.19 -37.95
N ASP A 301 -2.33 18.34 -38.04
CA ASP A 301 -2.49 16.89 -37.94
C ASP A 301 -2.87 16.49 -36.51
N ILE A 302 -2.19 17.05 -35.52
CA ILE A 302 -2.49 16.81 -34.10
C ILE A 302 -3.88 17.33 -33.75
N ILE A 303 -4.27 18.51 -34.24
CA ILE A 303 -5.61 19.09 -34.01
C ILE A 303 -6.70 18.16 -34.57
N LEU A 304 -6.55 17.70 -35.82
CA LEU A 304 -7.53 16.83 -36.46
C LEU A 304 -7.70 15.51 -35.69
N HIS A 305 -6.61 14.83 -35.35
CA HIS A 305 -6.65 13.58 -34.57
C HIS A 305 -7.15 13.79 -33.14
N THR A 306 -6.85 14.94 -32.53
CA THR A 306 -7.39 15.29 -31.21
C THR A 306 -8.91 15.44 -31.26
N LEU A 307 -9.45 16.16 -32.25
CA LEU A 307 -10.89 16.34 -32.40
C LEU A 307 -11.61 15.00 -32.61
N ALA A 308 -11.04 14.12 -33.45
CA ALA A 308 -11.56 12.77 -33.63
C ALA A 308 -11.49 11.93 -32.35
N GLY A 309 -10.37 12.00 -31.64
CA GLY A 309 -10.21 11.36 -30.33
C GLY A 309 -11.29 11.83 -29.35
N LEU A 310 -11.47 13.14 -29.21
CA LEU A 310 -12.47 13.73 -28.32
C LEU A 310 -13.90 13.32 -28.71
N ALA A 311 -14.23 13.38 -30.00
CA ALA A 311 -15.56 13.04 -30.51
C ALA A 311 -15.90 11.56 -30.32
N THR A 312 -14.90 10.68 -30.25
CA THR A 312 -15.12 9.24 -30.07
C THR A 312 -15.01 8.79 -28.62
N THR A 313 -14.08 9.33 -27.83
CA THR A 313 -13.98 8.99 -26.41
C THR A 313 -15.14 9.52 -25.59
N VAL A 314 -15.78 10.61 -26.01
CA VAL A 314 -16.95 11.14 -25.30
C VAL A 314 -18.17 10.21 -25.34
N LEU A 315 -18.18 9.21 -26.24
CA LEU A 315 -19.25 8.20 -26.34
C LEU A 315 -19.31 7.26 -25.12
N VAL A 316 -18.30 7.27 -24.25
CA VAL A 316 -18.34 6.56 -22.96
C VAL A 316 -19.30 7.21 -21.97
N MET A 317 -19.74 8.43 -22.25
CA MET A 317 -20.62 9.22 -21.39
C MET A 317 -22.09 8.93 -21.71
N PRO A 318 -22.99 8.91 -20.70
CA PRO A 318 -24.43 8.79 -20.93
C PRO A 318 -25.00 9.91 -21.81
N ASP A 319 -24.46 11.12 -21.70
CA ASP A 319 -24.80 12.29 -22.51
C ASP A 319 -23.53 12.84 -23.18
N PRO A 320 -23.20 12.35 -24.40
CA PRO A 320 -21.98 12.73 -25.11
C PRO A 320 -21.90 14.22 -25.45
N ASP A 321 -23.01 14.85 -25.83
CA ASP A 321 -23.05 16.26 -26.25
C ASP A 321 -22.75 17.19 -25.08
N LYS A 322 -23.38 16.94 -23.94
CA LYS A 322 -23.11 17.65 -22.68
C LYS A 322 -21.66 17.48 -22.25
N ALA A 323 -21.14 16.27 -22.33
CA ALA A 323 -19.76 16.00 -21.96
C ALA A 323 -18.76 16.68 -22.90
N PHE A 324 -19.02 16.70 -24.21
CA PHE A 324 -18.16 17.38 -25.19
C PHE A 324 -18.08 18.89 -24.93
N LYS A 325 -19.23 19.50 -24.61
CA LYS A 325 -19.28 20.92 -24.22
C LYS A 325 -18.44 21.20 -22.97
N GLU A 326 -18.54 20.38 -21.94
CA GLU A 326 -17.75 20.53 -20.71
C GLU A 326 -16.26 20.29 -20.97
N ILE A 327 -15.88 19.33 -21.83
CA ILE A 327 -14.49 19.09 -22.21
C ILE A 327 -13.89 20.33 -22.89
N ASN A 328 -14.61 20.96 -23.81
CA ASN A 328 -14.15 22.20 -24.45
C ASN A 328 -13.90 23.30 -23.41
N ALA A 329 -14.82 23.46 -22.45
CA ALA A 329 -14.62 24.40 -21.35
C ALA A 329 -13.40 24.04 -20.48
N MET A 330 -13.14 22.75 -20.23
CA MET A 330 -11.94 22.29 -19.52
C MET A 330 -10.66 22.60 -20.28
N ILE A 331 -10.64 22.40 -21.60
CA ILE A 331 -9.50 22.72 -22.48
C ILE A 331 -9.23 24.23 -22.47
N ASP A 332 -10.27 25.06 -22.56
CA ASP A 332 -10.13 26.53 -22.48
C ASP A 332 -9.54 26.99 -21.15
N ILE A 333 -10.02 26.41 -20.04
CA ILE A 333 -9.49 26.68 -18.70
C ILE A 333 -8.00 26.28 -18.64
N ALA A 334 -7.67 25.10 -19.15
CA ALA A 334 -6.30 24.61 -19.15
C ALA A 334 -5.37 25.50 -19.99
N GLY A 335 -5.77 25.86 -21.20
CA GLY A 335 -5.00 26.75 -22.08
C GLY A 335 -4.73 28.13 -21.47
N LYS A 336 -5.69 28.69 -20.72
CA LYS A 336 -5.48 29.94 -19.96
C LYS A 336 -4.47 29.76 -18.82
N ARG A 337 -4.52 28.65 -18.09
CA ARG A 337 -3.64 28.34 -16.94
C ARG A 337 -2.22 27.96 -17.34
N MET A 338 -2.02 27.36 -18.52
CA MET A 338 -0.70 27.06 -19.09
C MET A 338 0.23 28.27 -19.23
N LYS A 339 -0.29 29.49 -19.21
CA LYS A 339 0.54 30.70 -19.20
C LYS A 339 1.35 30.86 -17.90
N LYS A 340 0.89 30.24 -16.80
CA LYS A 340 1.45 30.45 -15.45
C LYS A 340 1.83 29.16 -14.72
N GLU A 341 1.27 28.04 -15.12
CA GLU A 341 1.42 26.75 -14.43
C GLU A 341 2.11 25.72 -15.34
N GLU A 342 3.03 24.94 -14.78
CA GLU A 342 3.74 23.88 -15.52
C GLU A 342 2.92 22.59 -15.65
N THR A 343 2.06 22.32 -14.68
CA THR A 343 1.13 21.19 -14.68
C THR A 343 -0.25 21.66 -14.29
N ILE A 344 -1.24 21.40 -15.14
CA ILE A 344 -2.62 21.81 -14.95
C ILE A 344 -3.46 20.56 -14.75
N LYS A 345 -4.32 20.60 -13.74
CA LYS A 345 -5.35 19.60 -13.50
C LYS A 345 -6.72 20.27 -13.47
N VAL A 346 -7.64 19.77 -14.29
CA VAL A 346 -9.05 20.18 -14.31
C VAL A 346 -9.90 18.92 -14.14
N LYS A 347 -10.81 18.91 -13.17
CA LYS A 347 -11.69 17.77 -12.86
C LYS A 347 -13.15 18.21 -12.94
N LYS A 348 -13.99 17.41 -13.57
CA LYS A 348 -15.45 17.57 -13.64
C LYS A 348 -16.12 16.23 -13.39
N VAL A 349 -17.32 16.25 -12.80
CA VAL A 349 -18.15 15.05 -12.67
C VAL A 349 -19.44 15.30 -13.45
N ILE A 350 -19.74 14.42 -14.39
CA ILE A 350 -20.90 14.50 -15.27
C ILE A 350 -21.56 13.13 -15.25
N ASP A 351 -22.81 13.08 -14.78
CA ASP A 351 -23.65 11.87 -14.78
C ASP A 351 -22.95 10.66 -14.11
N GLY A 352 -22.24 10.93 -13.01
CA GLY A 352 -21.51 9.92 -12.22
C GLY A 352 -20.13 9.54 -12.76
N ILE A 353 -19.74 10.05 -13.94
CA ILE A 353 -18.41 9.84 -14.52
C ILE A 353 -17.54 11.05 -14.25
N THR A 354 -16.36 10.81 -13.69
CA THR A 354 -15.31 11.80 -13.53
C THR A 354 -14.55 11.97 -14.84
N LEU A 355 -14.52 13.21 -15.33
CA LEU A 355 -13.60 13.67 -16.37
C LEU A 355 -12.42 14.36 -15.70
N GLU A 356 -11.21 13.93 -16.01
CA GLU A 356 -9.98 14.55 -15.52
C GLU A 356 -9.06 14.87 -16.69
N LEU A 357 -8.83 16.16 -16.92
CA LEU A 357 -7.84 16.68 -17.87
C LEU A 357 -6.57 17.06 -17.12
N LYS A 358 -5.45 16.45 -17.50
CA LYS A 358 -4.10 16.81 -17.08
C LYS A 358 -3.32 17.36 -18.27
N VAL A 359 -2.63 18.48 -18.08
CA VAL A 359 -1.81 19.11 -19.12
C VAL A 359 -0.42 19.41 -18.57
N PHE A 360 0.60 19.00 -19.31
CA PHE A 360 2.02 19.14 -18.96
C PHE A 360 2.70 20.10 -19.92
N LYS A 361 2.85 21.36 -19.51
CA LYS A 361 3.44 22.42 -20.33
C LYS A 361 4.91 22.15 -20.64
N ASN A 362 5.67 21.69 -19.64
CA ASN A 362 7.07 21.30 -19.76
C ASN A 362 7.31 20.11 -20.70
N MET A 363 6.25 19.36 -21.06
CA MET A 363 6.28 18.27 -22.04
C MET A 363 5.68 18.70 -23.39
N GLY A 364 5.79 19.98 -23.76
CA GLY A 364 5.27 20.49 -25.03
C GLY A 364 3.74 20.55 -25.10
N GLY A 365 3.06 20.61 -23.96
CA GLY A 365 1.59 20.63 -23.89
C GLY A 365 0.94 19.24 -24.00
N LEU A 366 1.70 18.17 -23.76
CA LEU A 366 1.16 16.81 -23.68
C LEU A 366 0.03 16.76 -22.64
N SER A 367 -1.09 16.18 -23.04
CA SER A 367 -2.35 16.24 -22.32
C SER A 367 -3.00 14.87 -22.26
N TYR A 368 -3.70 14.61 -21.16
CA TYR A 368 -4.43 13.39 -20.92
C TYR A 368 -5.83 13.74 -20.41
N LEU A 369 -6.85 13.42 -21.19
CA LEU A 369 -8.23 13.45 -20.76
C LEU A 369 -8.65 12.04 -20.38
N SER A 370 -9.07 11.81 -19.14
CA SER A 370 -9.50 10.49 -18.67
C SER A 370 -10.95 10.51 -18.18
N TYR A 371 -11.64 9.40 -18.43
CA TYR A 371 -13.01 9.12 -18.04
C TYR A 371 -12.98 7.97 -17.03
N LYS A 372 -13.51 8.18 -15.83
CA LYS A 372 -13.57 7.16 -14.78
C LYS A 372 -14.87 7.26 -14.00
N LYS A 373 -15.58 6.16 -13.84
CA LYS A 373 -16.70 6.11 -12.90
C LYS A 373 -16.15 5.71 -11.53
N ILE A 374 -16.28 6.62 -10.56
CA ILE A 374 -15.77 6.41 -9.21
C ILE A 374 -16.98 6.27 -8.28
N LYS A 375 -17.03 5.16 -7.54
CA LYS A 375 -18.02 4.93 -6.50
C LYS A 375 -17.33 4.95 -5.15
N GLN A 376 -18.03 5.47 -4.14
CA GLN A 376 -17.62 5.33 -2.74
C GLN A 376 -18.18 4.03 -2.21
N GLU A 377 -17.32 3.15 -1.71
CA GLU A 377 -17.74 1.92 -1.03
C GLU A 377 -17.05 1.82 0.33
N PRO A 378 -17.69 1.19 1.35
CA PRO A 378 -17.02 0.90 2.60
C PRO A 378 -15.76 0.07 2.35
N VAL A 379 -14.67 0.39 3.04
CA VAL A 379 -13.43 -0.41 2.96
C VAL A 379 -13.72 -1.83 3.45
N ASN A 380 -13.37 -2.82 2.63
CA ASN A 380 -13.41 -4.23 3.03
C ASN A 380 -12.09 -4.61 3.68
N PHE A 381 -12.12 -4.88 4.99
CA PHE A 381 -10.94 -5.28 5.75
C PHE A 381 -10.72 -6.81 5.78
N ASN A 382 -11.57 -7.60 5.14
CA ASN A 382 -11.51 -9.06 5.16
C ASN A 382 -10.88 -9.69 3.90
N GLU A 383 -10.36 -8.86 2.98
CA GLU A 383 -9.72 -9.29 1.72
C GLU A 383 -8.21 -9.50 1.82
#